data_AF-A0A942W534-F1
#
_entry.id   AF-A0A942W534-F1
#
_cell.length_a   1.000
_cell.length_b   1.000
_cell.length_c   1.000
_cell.angle_alpha   90.00
_cell.angle_beta   90.00
_cell.angle_gamma   90.00
#
_symmetry.space_group_name_H-M   'P 1'
#
loop_
_entity.id
_entity.type
_entity.pdbx_description
1 polymer ?
#
loop_
_entity_poly.entity_id
_entity_poly.type
_entity_poly.pdbx_seq_one_letter_code
_entity_poly.pdbx_strand_id
1 'polypeptide(L)'
;MSDDFKAVLKEMFSKRAEEIRTEKGLSQEEMAELLHVTPRAYNDLKQGRYCFSLLPAMFLLSEEDNDWVMDFLRDFRRAAEEIERRS
;
A
#
# COMPACT_ATOMS: atom_id res chain seq x y z
N MET A 1 -17.21 1.70 9.11
CA MET A 1 -16.92 0.31 8.69
C MET A 1 -16.11 0.24 7.39
N SER A 2 -16.67 0.47 6.18
CA SER A 2 -15.87 0.39 4.93
C SER A 2 -14.72 1.41 4.86
N ASP A 3 -14.92 2.61 5.39
CA ASP A 3 -13.91 3.68 5.30
C ASP A 3 -12.74 3.49 6.29
N ASP A 4 -12.97 2.81 7.41
CA ASP A 4 -11.92 2.49 8.39
C ASP A 4 -10.92 1.48 7.81
N PHE A 5 -11.42 0.44 7.12
CA PHE A 5 -10.55 -0.51 6.40
C PHE A 5 -9.76 0.17 5.28
N LYS A 6 -10.40 1.07 4.51
CA LYS A 6 -9.71 1.85 3.47
C LYS A 6 -8.61 2.72 4.07
N ALA A 7 -8.84 3.34 5.23
CA ALA A 7 -7.85 4.15 5.91
C ALA A 7 -6.61 3.34 6.31
N VAL A 8 -6.81 2.16 6.90
CA VAL A 8 -5.72 1.23 7.26
C VAL A 8 -4.93 0.79 6.02
N LEU A 9 -5.60 0.29 4.99
CA LEU A 9 -4.91 -0.16 3.77
C LEU A 9 -4.13 0.96 3.09
N LYS A 10 -4.69 2.16 3.09
CA LYS A 10 -4.06 3.34 2.52
C LYS A 10 -2.78 3.71 3.27
N GLU A 11 -2.77 3.65 4.59
CA GLU A 11 -1.56 3.84 5.39
C GLU A 11 -0.53 2.74 5.10
N MET A 12 -0.94 1.46 5.20
CA MET A 12 -0.03 0.32 5.00
C MET A 12 0.63 0.33 3.62
N PHE A 13 -0.15 0.51 2.55
CA PHE A 13 0.37 0.52 1.18
C PHE A 13 1.20 1.78 0.87
N SER A 14 0.77 2.97 1.29
CA SER A 14 1.54 4.19 1.03
C SER A 14 2.89 4.18 1.75
N LYS A 15 2.92 3.68 2.99
CA LYS A 15 4.16 3.46 3.73
C LYS A 15 5.07 2.49 2.98
N ARG A 16 4.57 1.31 2.61
CA ARG A 16 5.42 0.33 1.92
C ARG A 16 5.92 0.81 0.57
N ALA A 17 5.09 1.50 -0.20
CA ALA A 17 5.49 2.08 -1.48
C ALA A 17 6.64 3.08 -1.35
N GLU A 18 6.69 3.86 -0.28
CA GLU A 18 7.80 4.78 -0.04
C GLU A 18 9.07 4.06 0.47
N GLU A 19 8.91 3.00 1.26
CA GLU A 19 10.02 2.14 1.71
C GLU A 19 10.68 1.45 0.51
N ILE A 20 9.91 0.76 -0.36
CA ILE A 20 10.43 0.13 -1.58
C ILE A 20 11.13 1.16 -2.47
N ARG A 21 10.52 2.33 -2.67
CA ARG A 21 11.13 3.40 -3.47
C ARG A 21 12.51 3.78 -2.91
N THR A 22 12.61 3.90 -1.60
CA THR A 22 13.86 4.28 -0.91
C THR A 22 14.90 3.15 -0.93
N GLU A 23 14.49 1.92 -0.64
CA GLU A 23 15.33 0.71 -0.63
C GLU A 23 15.95 0.45 -2.01
N LYS A 24 15.18 0.66 -3.07
CA LYS A 24 15.62 0.46 -4.47
C LYS A 24 16.25 1.71 -5.10
N GLY A 25 16.28 2.84 -4.39
CA GLY A 25 16.83 4.09 -4.90
C GLY A 25 16.07 4.68 -6.09
N LEU A 26 14.76 4.42 -6.19
CA LEU A 26 13.92 4.83 -7.30
C LEU A 26 13.51 6.31 -7.18
N SER A 27 13.47 6.99 -8.33
CA SER A 27 12.77 8.26 -8.51
C SER A 27 11.25 8.08 -8.33
N GLN A 28 10.50 9.20 -8.27
CA GLN A 28 9.04 9.12 -8.20
C GLN A 28 8.44 8.57 -9.50
N GLU A 29 9.07 8.89 -10.62
CA GLU A 29 8.69 8.45 -11.95
C GLU A 29 8.91 6.94 -12.10
N GLU A 30 10.07 6.42 -11.73
CA GLU A 30 10.37 4.97 -11.77
C GLU A 30 9.44 4.17 -10.84
N MET A 31 9.13 4.70 -9.66
CA MET A 31 8.18 4.05 -8.75
C MET A 31 6.76 4.07 -9.32
N ALA A 32 6.34 5.16 -9.97
CA ALA A 32 5.05 5.24 -10.62
C ALA A 32 4.95 4.23 -11.79
N GLU A 33 6.02 4.08 -12.57
CA GLU A 33 6.12 3.07 -13.63
C GLU A 33 6.04 1.65 -13.08
N LEU A 34 6.79 1.34 -12.02
CA LEU A 34 6.75 0.04 -11.33
C LEU A 34 5.33 -0.31 -10.87
N LEU A 35 4.59 0.66 -10.37
CA LEU A 35 3.21 0.49 -9.91
C LEU A 35 2.17 0.58 -11.04
N HIS A 36 2.59 0.81 -12.28
CA HIS A 36 1.71 1.02 -13.43
C HIS A 36 0.67 2.14 -13.22
N VAL A 37 1.11 3.24 -12.62
CA VAL A 37 0.31 4.45 -12.40
C VAL A 37 1.01 5.69 -12.96
N THR A 38 0.28 6.79 -13.07
CA THR A 38 0.90 8.06 -13.43
C THR A 38 1.69 8.62 -12.23
N PRO A 39 2.75 9.43 -12.44
CA PRO A 39 3.48 10.09 -11.36
C PRO A 39 2.57 10.92 -10.44
N ARG A 40 1.54 11.55 -11.01
CA ARG A 40 0.52 12.28 -10.25
C ARG A 40 -0.27 11.34 -9.34
N ALA A 41 -0.74 10.21 -9.86
CA ALA A 41 -1.46 9.22 -9.07
C ALA A 41 -0.56 8.64 -7.97
N TYR A 42 0.72 8.37 -8.25
CA TYR A 42 1.67 7.96 -7.23
C TYR A 42 1.84 9.01 -6.11
N ASN A 43 1.99 10.29 -6.47
CA ASN A 43 2.03 11.38 -5.48
C ASN A 43 0.73 11.48 -4.66
N ASP A 44 -0.43 11.24 -5.26
CA ASP A 44 -1.71 11.17 -4.55
C ASP A 44 -1.77 9.99 -3.57
N LEU A 45 -1.23 8.82 -3.94
CA LEU A 45 -1.13 7.66 -3.07
C LEU A 45 -0.20 7.92 -1.88
N LYS A 46 0.98 8.53 -2.12
CA LYS A 46 1.95 8.86 -1.08
C LYS A 46 1.41 9.86 -0.07
N GLN A 47 0.64 10.85 -0.53
CA GLN A 47 0.01 11.83 0.34
C GLN A 47 -1.23 11.29 1.06
N GLY A 48 -1.57 10.02 0.84
CA GLY A 48 -2.79 9.47 1.38
C GLY A 48 -3.99 10.31 0.95
N ARG A 49 -4.14 10.62 -0.34
CA ARG A 49 -5.40 11.13 -0.90
C ARG A 49 -6.32 9.99 -1.29
N TYR A 50 -5.79 8.98 -1.98
CA TYR A 50 -6.54 7.80 -2.44
C TYR A 50 -5.95 6.51 -1.89
N CYS A 51 -6.76 5.46 -1.84
CA CYS A 51 -6.27 4.10 -1.61
C CYS A 51 -5.77 3.52 -2.93
N PHE A 52 -4.83 2.57 -2.85
CA PHE A 52 -4.41 1.79 -4.00
C PHE A 52 -5.62 1.06 -4.60
N SER A 53 -5.73 1.07 -5.94
CA SER A 53 -6.58 0.10 -6.63
C SER A 53 -5.88 -1.26 -6.69
N LEU A 54 -6.60 -2.30 -7.10
CA LEU A 54 -6.07 -3.67 -7.07
C LEU A 54 -4.77 -3.82 -7.89
N LEU A 55 -4.69 -3.23 -9.08
CA LEU A 55 -3.54 -3.38 -9.97
C LEU A 55 -2.22 -2.88 -9.33
N PRO A 56 -2.08 -1.61 -8.90
CA PRO A 56 -0.86 -1.14 -8.24
C PRO A 56 -0.60 -1.84 -6.91
N ALA A 57 -1.63 -2.29 -6.19
CA ALA A 57 -1.43 -3.09 -4.97
C ALA A 57 -0.79 -4.45 -5.29
N MET A 58 -1.22 -5.12 -6.36
CA MET A 58 -0.63 -6.40 -6.78
C MET A 58 0.83 -6.24 -7.21
N PHE A 59 1.16 -5.18 -7.95
CA PHE A 59 2.54 -4.88 -8.32
C PHE A 59 3.40 -4.55 -7.10
N LEU A 60 2.88 -3.77 -6.15
CA LEU A 60 3.61 -3.51 -4.91
C LEU A 60 3.90 -4.80 -4.13
N LEU A 61 2.89 -5.67 -3.96
CA LEU A 61 3.05 -6.93 -3.25
C LEU A 61 3.96 -7.91 -3.98
N SER A 62 4.09 -7.82 -5.31
CA SER A 62 5.00 -8.68 -6.07
C SER A 62 6.48 -8.31 -5.95
N GLU A 63 6.78 -7.12 -5.42
CA GLU A 63 8.17 -6.72 -5.13
C GLU A 63 8.72 -7.37 -3.85
N GLU A 64 7.87 -8.09 -3.11
CA GLU A 64 8.16 -8.65 -1.80
C GLU A 64 8.32 -10.17 -1.84
N ASP A 65 8.99 -10.70 -0.83
CA ASP A 65 8.99 -12.14 -0.59
C ASP A 65 7.68 -12.62 0.04
N ASN A 66 7.45 -13.93 -0.04
CA ASN A 66 6.22 -14.54 0.46
C ASN A 66 6.03 -14.35 1.98
N ASP A 67 7.10 -14.35 2.77
CA ASP A 67 6.99 -14.23 4.22
C ASP A 67 6.53 -12.81 4.59
N TRP A 68 7.09 -11.80 3.92
CA TRP A 68 6.67 -10.41 4.06
C TRP A 68 5.20 -10.21 3.67
N VAL A 69 4.77 -10.76 2.52
CA VAL A 69 3.36 -10.65 2.08
C VAL A 69 2.42 -11.31 3.09
N MET A 70 2.81 -12.45 3.66
CA MET A 70 2.03 -13.12 4.69
C MET A 70 1.97 -12.31 5.99
N ASP A 71 3.05 -11.65 6.38
CA ASP A 71 3.08 -10.74 7.53
C ASP A 71 2.21 -9.51 7.32
N PHE A 72 2.27 -8.90 6.14
CA PHE A 72 1.38 -7.81 5.75
C PHE A 72 -0.11 -8.21 5.89
N LEU A 73 -0.48 -9.39 5.39
CA LEU A 73 -1.85 -9.90 5.50
C LEU A 73 -2.25 -10.21 6.95
N ARG A 74 -1.31 -10.70 7.77
CA ARG A 74 -1.52 -10.93 9.21
C ARG A 74 -1.79 -9.62 9.94
N ASP A 75 -1.00 -8.58 9.66
CA ASP A 75 -1.18 -7.26 10.27
C ASP A 75 -2.47 -6.59 9.82
N PHE A 76 -2.82 -6.69 8.53
CA PHE A 76 -4.12 -6.22 8.05
C PHE A 76 -5.28 -6.95 8.75
N ARG A 77 -5.20 -8.29 8.90
CA ARG A 77 -6.23 -9.07 9.61
C ARG A 77 -6.43 -8.61 11.05
N ARG A 78 -5.33 -8.39 11.79
CA ARG A 78 -5.39 -7.87 13.16
C ARG A 78 -6.04 -6.49 13.22
N ALA A 79 -5.68 -5.59 12.30
CA ALA A 79 -6.28 -4.28 12.20
C ALA A 79 -7.78 -4.37 11.87
N ALA A 80 -8.17 -5.31 11.00
CA ALA A 80 -9.55 -5.54 10.64
C ALA A 80 -10.39 -6.03 11.83
N GLU A 81 -9.88 -7.01 12.59
CA GLU A 81 -10.53 -7.51 13.81
C GLU A 81 -10.75 -6.39 14.86
N GLU A 82 -9.79 -5.47 15.00
CA GLU A 82 -9.91 -4.30 15.87
C GLU A 82 -11.03 -3.36 15.42
N ILE A 83 -11.13 -3.09 14.11
CA ILE A 83 -12.18 -2.23 13.55
C ILE A 83 -13.56 -2.86 13.77
N GLU A 84 -13.68 -4.16 13.53
CA GLU A 84 -14.94 -4.90 13.70
C GLU A 84 -15.38 -4.92 15.16
N ARG A 85 -14.46 -5.11 16.12
CA ARG A 85 -14.80 -5.09 17.55
C ARG A 85 -15.23 -3.71 18.06
N ARG A 86 -14.84 -2.63 17.38
CA ARG A 86 -15.25 -1.25 17.73
C ARG A 86 -16.59 -0.83 17.12
N SER A 87 -17.12 -1.62 16.17
CA SER A 87 -18.38 -1.36 15.47
C SER A 87 -19.56 -2.04 16.15
#